data_AF-A0A8T3P6E5-F1
#
_entry.id   AF-A0A8T3P6E5-F1
#
_cell.length_a   1.000
_cell.length_b   1.000
_cell.length_c   1.000
_cell.angle_alpha   90.00
_cell.angle_beta   90.00
_cell.angle_gamma   90.00
#
_symmetry.space_group_name_H-M   'P 1'
#
loop_
_entity.id
_entity.type
_entity.pdbx_description
1 polymer ?
#
loop_
_entity_poly.entity_id
_entity_poly.type
_entity_poly.pdbx_seq_one_letter_code
_entity_poly.pdbx_strand_id
1 'polypeptide(L)'
;MSDVRSIGFFDSGVGGLTVLREVLRRLPQESTVYLGDNLRAPYGPRSDDEVQRFSSQCLDELAARDVKAIVVACNTSSAIALPELRRRYDLPILGVVRPGASAAVLATRTRRVG
;
A
#
# COMPACT_ATOMS: atom_id res chain seq x y z
N MET A 1 -10.95 2.22 23.35
CA MET A 1 -11.43 3.40 22.59
C MET A 1 -11.13 3.16 21.12
N SER A 2 -12.00 3.60 20.21
CA SER A 2 -11.75 3.54 18.77
C SER A 2 -10.66 4.54 18.38
N ASP A 3 -9.63 4.09 17.67
CA ASP A 3 -8.56 4.96 17.16
C ASP A 3 -9.08 5.81 15.99
N VAL A 4 -9.16 7.12 16.19
CA VAL A 4 -9.74 8.09 15.25
C VAL A 4 -8.76 8.57 14.18
N ARG A 5 -7.48 8.18 14.27
CA ARG A 5 -6.47 8.58 13.29
C ARG A 5 -6.75 7.97 11.91
N SER A 6 -6.30 8.64 10.87
CA SER A 6 -6.54 8.22 9.48
C SER A 6 -5.75 6.97 9.09
N ILE A 7 -6.23 6.26 8.07
CA ILE A 7 -5.47 5.23 7.35
C ILE A 7 -4.73 5.89 6.18
N GLY A 8 -3.40 5.75 6.14
CA GLY A 8 -2.56 6.22 5.05
C GLY A 8 -2.59 5.27 3.85
N PHE A 9 -2.61 5.81 2.64
CA PHE A 9 -2.51 5.07 1.39
C PHE A 9 -1.35 5.64 0.58
N PHE A 10 -0.48 4.75 0.09
CA PHE A 10 0.64 5.11 -0.76
C PHE A 10 0.57 4.36 -2.10
N ASP A 11 0.71 5.10 -3.20
CA ASP A 11 0.92 4.53 -4.53
C ASP A 11 2.01 5.31 -5.29
N SER A 12 2.62 4.66 -6.29
CA SER A 12 3.57 5.35 -7.18
C SER A 12 2.88 6.39 -8.08
N GLY A 13 1.55 6.40 -8.17
CA GLY A 13 0.80 7.38 -8.93
C GLY A 13 -0.67 7.44 -8.51
N VAL A 14 -1.58 7.37 -9.49
CA VAL A 14 -3.04 7.42 -9.27
C VAL A 14 -3.72 6.06 -9.30
N GLY A 15 -3.01 4.98 -9.65
CA GLY A 15 -3.60 3.64 -9.78
C GLY A 15 -4.16 3.11 -8.47
N GLY A 16 -3.50 3.47 -7.36
CA GLY A 16 -3.91 3.13 -6.00
C GLY A 16 -5.27 3.71 -5.56
N LEU A 17 -5.82 4.68 -6.30
CA LEU A 17 -7.17 5.19 -6.02
C LEU A 17 -8.25 4.11 -6.17
N THR A 18 -7.99 3.05 -6.95
CA THR A 18 -8.86 1.88 -7.05
C THR A 18 -8.96 1.12 -5.73
N VAL A 19 -7.84 0.95 -5.03
CA VAL A 19 -7.77 0.34 -3.69
C VAL A 19 -8.47 1.23 -2.68
N LEU A 20 -8.18 2.54 -2.70
CA LEU A 20 -8.83 3.50 -1.81
C LEU A 20 -10.35 3.49 -1.98
N ARG A 21 -10.85 3.48 -3.22
CA ARG A 21 -12.29 3.41 -3.51
C ARG A 21 -12.95 2.20 -2.86
N GLU A 22 -12.34 1.02 -2.96
CA GLU A 22 -12.88 -0.19 -2.34
C GLU A 22 -12.85 -0.13 -0.81
N VAL A 23 -11.82 0.49 -0.23
CA VAL A 23 -11.76 0.70 1.23
C VAL A 23 -12.85 1.66 1.68
N LEU A 24 -13.00 2.82 1.06
CA LEU A 24 -14.06 3.78 1.40
C LEU A 24 -15.46 3.15 1.32
N ARG A 25 -15.69 2.27 0.34
CA ARG A 25 -16.95 1.55 0.18
C ARG A 25 -17.22 0.56 1.32
N ARG A 26 -16.18 -0.12 1.83
CA ARG A 26 -16.31 -1.18 2.85
C ARG A 26 -16.17 -0.65 4.28
N LEU A 27 -15.42 0.44 4.45
CA LEU A 27 -15.11 1.08 5.73
C LEU A 27 -15.47 2.58 5.65
N PRO A 28 -16.77 2.93 5.49
CA PRO A 28 -17.19 4.31 5.24
C PRO A 28 -16.96 5.27 6.43
N GLN A 29 -16.67 4.73 7.62
CA GLN A 29 -16.41 5.50 8.83
C GLN A 29 -14.91 5.81 9.03
N GLU A 30 -14.04 5.23 8.20
CA GLU A 30 -12.59 5.43 8.30
C GLU A 30 -12.16 6.69 7.57
N SER A 31 -11.41 7.55 8.26
CA SER A 31 -10.71 8.67 7.62
C SER A 31 -9.47 8.17 6.89
N THR A 32 -9.16 8.77 5.75
CA THR A 32 -8.06 8.32 4.88
C THR A 32 -7.19 9.48 4.41
N VAL A 33 -5.91 9.21 4.21
CA VAL A 33 -4.95 10.12 3.57
C VAL A 33 -4.31 9.39 2.42
N TYR A 34 -4.30 9.97 1.23
CA TYR A 34 -3.68 9.38 0.04
C TYR A 34 -2.45 10.17 -0.39
N LEU A 35 -1.34 9.46 -0.62
CA LEU A 35 -0.10 9.99 -1.17
C LEU A 35 0.22 9.23 -2.46
N GLY A 36 0.21 9.96 -3.58
CA GLY A 36 0.64 9.45 -4.89
C GLY A 36 1.96 10.09 -5.31
N ASP A 37 2.98 9.27 -5.57
CA ASP A 37 4.31 9.74 -5.97
C ASP A 37 4.46 10.00 -7.48
N ASN A 38 3.55 10.83 -8.02
CA ASN A 38 3.40 11.04 -9.46
C ASN A 38 4.67 11.59 -10.14
N LEU A 39 5.53 12.31 -9.41
CA LEU A 39 6.77 12.89 -9.95
C LEU A 39 7.83 11.84 -10.31
N ARG A 40 7.79 10.66 -9.69
CA ARG A 40 8.78 9.58 -9.90
C ARG A 40 8.17 8.34 -10.56
N ALA A 41 6.86 8.38 -10.85
CA ALA A 41 6.16 7.36 -11.60
C ALA A 41 6.77 7.13 -13.00
N PRO A 42 6.65 5.92 -13.58
CA PRO A 42 6.23 4.68 -12.95
C PRO A 42 7.38 4.02 -12.17
N TYR A 43 7.04 3.20 -11.16
CA TYR A 43 8.03 2.44 -10.40
C TYR A 43 8.46 1.13 -11.08
N GLY A 44 7.63 0.58 -11.98
CA GLY A 44 7.90 -0.71 -12.65
C GLY A 44 9.30 -0.85 -13.30
N PRO A 45 9.83 0.15 -14.02
CA PRO A 45 11.16 0.07 -14.65
C PRO A 45 12.32 0.53 -13.75
N ARG A 46 12.05 0.90 -12.48
CA ARG A 46 13.08 1.39 -11.55
C ARG A 46 13.83 0.21 -10.92
N SER A 47 15.03 0.47 -10.40
CA SER A 47 15.76 -0.54 -9.63
C SER A 47 15.08 -0.80 -8.27
N ASP A 48 15.33 -1.97 -7.69
CA ASP A 48 14.80 -2.33 -6.37
C ASP A 48 15.24 -1.33 -5.29
N ASP A 49 16.49 -0.86 -5.36
CA ASP A 49 17.02 0.17 -4.45
C ASP A 49 16.29 1.52 -4.60
N GLU A 50 15.97 1.92 -5.83
CA GLU A 50 15.18 3.14 -6.07
C GLU A 50 13.77 2.99 -5.52
N VAL A 51 13.10 1.86 -5.78
CA VAL A 51 11.76 1.58 -5.26
C VAL A 51 11.78 1.59 -3.73
N GLN A 52 12.71 0.88 -3.10
CA GLN A 52 12.86 0.85 -1.64
C GLN A 52 13.04 2.26 -1.06
N ARG A 53 13.94 3.05 -1.64
CA ARG A 53 14.22 4.42 -1.21
C ARG A 53 13.00 5.32 -1.35
N PHE A 54 12.37 5.34 -2.53
CA PHE A 54 11.22 6.21 -2.77
C PHE A 54 10.01 5.81 -1.93
N SER A 55 9.71 4.51 -1.80
CA SER A 55 8.65 4.03 -0.91
C SER A 55 8.89 4.41 0.54
N SER A 56 10.14 4.32 1.03
CA SER A 56 10.47 4.70 2.41
C SER A 56 10.25 6.21 2.64
N GLN A 57 10.67 7.06 1.70
CA GLN A 57 10.41 8.50 1.77
C GLN A 57 8.91 8.82 1.80
N CYS A 58 8.10 8.14 0.99
CA CYS A 58 6.65 8.32 1.00
C CYS A 58 6.00 7.84 2.30
N LEU A 59 6.50 6.76 2.90
CA LEU A 59 5.99 6.26 4.17
C LEU A 59 6.43 7.13 5.35
N ASP A 60 7.63 7.71 5.31
CA ASP A 60 8.09 8.70 6.30
C ASP A 60 7.12 9.91 6.32
N GLU A 61 6.71 10.42 5.15
CA GLU A 61 5.73 11.50 5.02
C GLU A 61 4.33 11.12 5.54
N LEU A 62 3.88 9.88 5.33
CA LEU A 62 2.60 9.41 5.85
C LEU A 62 2.66 9.20 7.37
N ALA A 63 3.75 8.63 7.89
CA ALA A 63 3.94 8.41 9.32
C ALA A 63 3.99 9.75 10.08
N ALA A 64 4.62 10.78 9.50
CA ALA A 64 4.66 12.13 10.06
C ALA A 64 3.27 12.79 10.18
N ARG A 65 2.25 12.28 9.46
CA ARG A 65 0.85 12.74 9.55
C ARG A 65 0.04 12.00 10.63
N ASP A 66 0.69 11.21 11.48
CA ASP A 66 0.08 10.45 12.57
C ASP A 66 -1.07 9.54 12.11
N VAL A 67 -0.81 8.71 11.10
CA VAL A 67 -1.74 7.67 10.63
C VAL A 67 -1.68 6.43 11.51
N LYS A 68 -2.81 5.75 11.70
CA LYS A 68 -2.86 4.50 12.50
C LYS A 68 -2.41 3.25 11.75
N ALA A 69 -2.40 3.30 10.42
CA ALA A 69 -1.98 2.21 9.55
C ALA A 69 -1.62 2.77 8.17
N ILE A 70 -0.78 2.07 7.41
CA ILE A 70 -0.46 2.42 6.01
C ILE A 70 -0.74 1.23 5.08
N VAL A 71 -1.45 1.51 3.99
CA VAL A 71 -1.68 0.60 2.88
C VAL A 71 -0.78 1.00 1.71
N VAL A 72 0.16 0.12 1.36
CA VAL A 72 0.98 0.20 0.15
C VAL A 72 0.15 -0.35 -1.02
N ALA A 73 -0.51 0.56 -1.73
CA ALA A 73 -1.41 0.27 -2.84
C ALA A 73 -0.67 0.03 -4.17
N CYS A 74 0.60 0.46 -4.28
CA CYS A 74 1.45 0.18 -5.44
C CYS A 74 1.89 -1.30 -5.45
N ASN A 75 1.53 -2.04 -6.50
CA ASN A 75 1.95 -3.44 -6.65
C ASN A 75 3.48 -3.61 -6.62
N THR A 76 4.22 -2.76 -7.36
CA THR A 76 5.69 -2.80 -7.41
C THR A 76 6.30 -2.56 -6.03
N SER A 77 5.86 -1.52 -5.32
CA SER A 77 6.34 -1.24 -3.96
C SER A 77 5.97 -2.35 -2.97
N SER A 78 4.77 -2.92 -3.11
CA SER A 78 4.28 -4.01 -2.26
C SER A 78 5.06 -5.31 -2.49
N ALA A 79 5.53 -5.56 -3.72
CA ALA A 79 6.34 -6.72 -4.05
C ALA A 79 7.80 -6.58 -3.56
N ILE A 80 8.40 -5.40 -3.73
CA ILE A 80 9.83 -5.17 -3.47
C ILE A 80 10.07 -4.68 -2.04
N ALA A 81 9.40 -3.61 -1.63
CA ALA A 81 9.80 -2.83 -0.46
C ALA A 81 9.10 -3.25 0.85
N LEU A 82 7.96 -3.95 0.76
CA LEU A 82 7.08 -4.23 1.90
C LEU A 82 7.78 -4.91 3.11
N PRO A 83 8.69 -5.89 2.95
CA PRO A 83 9.37 -6.51 4.08
C PRO A 83 10.20 -5.53 4.91
N GLU A 84 10.93 -4.63 4.24
CA GLU A 84 11.76 -3.63 4.90
C GLU A 84 10.91 -2.52 5.52
N LEU A 85 9.88 -2.05 4.82
CA LEU A 85 8.95 -1.06 5.35
C LEU A 85 8.30 -1.57 6.66
N ARG A 86 7.92 -2.84 6.73
CA ARG A 86 7.39 -3.45 7.96
C ARG A 86 8.38 -3.50 9.12
N ARG A 87 9.68 -3.57 8.84
CA ARG A 87 10.73 -3.53 9.89
C ARG A 87 10.99 -2.11 10.36
N ARG A 88 10.80 -1.12 9.50
CA ARG A 88 11.12 0.29 9.76
C ARG A 88 10.07 1.02 10.60
N TYR A 89 8.79 0.66 10.49
CA TYR A 89 7.70 1.38 11.16
C TYR A 89 6.99 0.53 12.21
N ASP A 90 6.69 1.14 13.38
CA ASP A 90 5.98 0.49 14.48
C ASP A 90 4.45 0.40 14.28
N LEU A 91 3.93 0.95 13.17
CA LEU A 91 2.52 0.91 12.81
C LEU A 91 2.24 -0.17 11.74
N PRO A 92 1.01 -0.69 11.65
CA PRO A 92 0.66 -1.72 10.67
C PRO A 92 0.89 -1.28 9.21
N ILE A 93 1.79 -1.98 8.51
CA ILE A 93 2.00 -1.80 7.07
C ILE A 93 1.40 -2.96 6.28
N LEU A 94 0.41 -2.64 5.45
CA LEU A 94 -0.36 -3.58 4.63
C LEU A 94 0.05 -3.44 3.17
N GLY A 95 0.12 -4.55 2.44
CA GLY A 95 0.41 -4.56 1.01
C GLY A 95 -0.65 -5.33 0.24
N VAL A 96 -0.78 -5.01 -1.05
CA VAL A 96 -1.85 -5.54 -1.93
C VAL A 96 -1.57 -6.90 -2.58
N VAL A 97 -0.32 -7.38 -2.64
CA VAL A 97 0.03 -8.62 -3.35
C VAL A 97 -0.49 -9.86 -2.63
N ARG A 98 -0.18 -10.02 -1.33
CA ARG A 98 -0.57 -11.22 -0.56
C ARG A 98 -2.09 -11.43 -0.47
N PRO A 99 -2.93 -10.39 -0.22
CA PRO A 99 -4.38 -10.56 -0.26
C PRO A 99 -4.90 -11.01 -1.61
N GLY A 100 -4.38 -10.44 -2.71
CA GLY A 100 -4.74 -10.84 -4.08
C GLY A 100 -4.38 -12.29 -4.37
N ALA A 101 -3.14 -12.69 -4.06
CA ALA A 101 -2.68 -14.07 -4.22
C ALA A 101 -3.52 -15.07 -3.39
N SER A 102 -3.83 -14.73 -2.14
CA SER A 102 -4.64 -15.57 -1.26
C SER A 102 -6.06 -15.73 -1.80
N ALA A 103 -6.67 -14.65 -2.29
CA ALA A 103 -7.98 -14.71 -2.91
C ALA A 103 -7.99 -15.57 -4.18
N ALA A 104 -6.95 -15.47 -5.02
CA ALA A 104 -6.84 -16.28 -6.23
C ALA A 104 -6.71 -17.78 -5.93
N VAL A 105 -5.91 -18.15 -4.92
CA VAL A 105 -5.77 -19.55 -4.46
C VAL A 105 -7.10 -20.09 -3.93
N LEU A 106 -7.88 -19.28 -3.21
CA LEU A 106 -9.18 -19.71 -2.69
C LEU A 106 -10.26 -19.80 -3.79
N ALA A 107 -10.17 -18.97 -4.83
CA ALA A 107 -11.17 -18.91 -5.90
C ALA A 107 -10.95 -19.95 -7.01
N THR A 108 -9.71 -20.40 -7.24
CA THR A 108 -9.41 -21.29 -8.36
C THR A 108 -9.99 -22.68 -8.17
N ARG A 109 -10.64 -23.21 -9.22
CA ARG A 109 -11.12 -24.61 -9.27
C ARG A 109 -10.15 -25.54 -9.98
N THR A 110 -9.32 -24.98 -10.87
CA THR A 110 -8.40 -25.71 -11.74
C THR A 110 -6.97 -25.72 -11.24
N ARG A 111 -6.68 -24.99 -10.15
CA ARG A 111 -5.32 -24.76 -9.61
C ARG A 111 -4.37 -24.10 -10.61
N ARG A 112 -4.91 -23.36 -11.59
CA ARG A 112 -4.15 -22.51 -12.51
C ARG A 112 -4.50 -21.05 -12.24
N VAL A 113 -3.50 -20.21 -12.01
CA VAL A 113 -3.62 -18.78 -11.68
C VAL A 113 -2.60 -18.00 -12.51
N GLY A 114 -2.97 -16.81 -12.99
CA GLY A 114 -2.10 -15.88 -13.71
C GLY A 114 -2.22 -14.47 -13.17
#